data_AF-A0A956I4C1-F1
#
_entry.id   AF-A0A956I4C1-F1
#
_cell.length_a   1.000
_cell.length_b   1.000
_cell.length_c   1.000
_cell.angle_alpha   90.00
_cell.angle_beta   90.00
_cell.angle_gamma   90.00
#
_symmetry.space_group_name_H-M   'P 1'
#
loop_
_entity.id
_entity.type
_entity.pdbx_description
1 polymer ?
#
loop_
_entity_poly.entity_id
_entity_poly.type
_entity_poly.pdbx_seq_one_letter_code
_entity_poly.pdbx_strand_id
1 'polypeptide(L)'
;AAGRDCVHQRGERGCGIHATRPAICRAYRCLWLQGGLEEDERPDRTGGVVDLETTGVGLRLAIREVRPGAFDASPALRAIAARYRTQMPVRITDTVDVDDPDRPFRVLLADDVEQRVAGDRIEIFREGVLVERRRMPWLDRLARRVSIAWRSHRLRRLARRRAQD
;
A
#
# COMPACT_ATOMS: atom_id res chain seq x y z
N ALA A 1 -0.26 19.27 2.46
CA ALA A 1 0.08 18.34 3.55
C ALA A 1 0.11 16.94 2.96
N ALA A 2 0.92 16.02 3.52
CA ALA A 2 0.77 14.60 3.20
C ALA A 2 -0.64 14.11 3.63
N GLY A 3 -1.07 12.95 3.12
CA GLY A 3 -2.37 12.38 3.50
C GLY A 3 -3.61 13.09 2.93
N ARG A 4 -3.45 14.03 2.00
CA ARG A 4 -4.57 14.70 1.31
C ARG A 4 -4.45 14.50 -0.19
N ASP A 5 -5.62 14.44 -0.84
CA ASP A 5 -5.70 14.45 -2.30
C ASP A 5 -4.88 15.59 -2.90
N CYS A 6 -4.24 15.30 -4.02
CA CYS A 6 -3.52 16.31 -4.79
C CYS A 6 -4.50 17.40 -5.24
N VAL A 7 -4.08 18.67 -5.20
CA VAL A 7 -4.92 19.82 -5.62
C VAL A 7 -5.38 19.73 -7.08
N HIS A 8 -4.72 18.91 -7.89
CA HIS A 8 -5.08 18.67 -9.29
C HIS A 8 -6.02 17.48 -9.49
N GLN A 9 -6.32 16.71 -8.44
CA GLN A 9 -7.26 15.60 -8.49
C GLN A 9 -8.69 16.13 -8.63
N ARG A 10 -9.45 15.53 -9.55
CA ARG A 10 -10.84 15.91 -9.87
C ARG A 10 -11.81 14.82 -9.41
N GLY A 11 -11.71 14.45 -8.12
CA GLY A 11 -12.43 13.31 -7.56
C GLY A 11 -12.12 12.04 -8.36
N GLU A 12 -13.17 11.32 -8.77
CA GLU A 12 -13.06 10.08 -9.56
C GLU A 12 -12.60 10.29 -11.00
N ARG A 13 -12.60 11.52 -11.51
CA ARG A 13 -12.16 11.84 -12.90
C ARG A 13 -10.64 11.87 -13.07
N GLY A 14 -9.89 11.63 -12.00
CA GLY A 14 -8.42 11.59 -12.03
C GLY A 14 -7.76 12.97 -12.07
N CYS A 15 -6.55 13.05 -12.64
CA CYS A 15 -5.72 14.25 -12.62
C CYS A 15 -6.13 15.26 -13.69
N GLY A 16 -6.56 16.46 -13.29
CA GLY A 16 -6.97 17.54 -14.18
C GLY A 16 -5.84 18.21 -14.98
N ILE A 17 -4.58 17.88 -14.70
CA ILE A 17 -3.41 18.36 -15.44
C ILE A 17 -2.62 17.21 -16.08
N HIS A 18 -3.26 16.09 -16.39
CA HIS A 18 -2.57 14.86 -16.82
C HIS A 18 -1.53 15.09 -17.92
N ALA A 19 -1.86 15.88 -18.95
CA ALA A 19 -0.95 16.20 -20.06
C ALA A 19 0.28 17.00 -19.62
N THR A 20 0.12 17.92 -18.66
CA THR A 20 1.17 18.82 -18.17
C THR A 20 1.73 18.41 -16.80
N ARG A 21 1.40 17.20 -16.33
CA ARG A 21 1.75 16.70 -14.99
C ARG A 21 3.25 16.83 -14.71
N PRO A 22 3.71 17.25 -13.52
CA PRO A 22 5.12 17.43 -13.23
C PRO A 22 5.97 16.18 -13.49
N ALA A 23 7.29 16.36 -13.67
CA ALA A 23 8.21 15.27 -13.98
C ALA A 23 8.10 14.10 -12.98
N ILE A 24 7.98 14.38 -11.68
CA ILE A 24 7.79 13.35 -10.65
C ILE A 24 6.53 12.50 -10.87
N CYS A 25 5.43 13.11 -11.32
CA CYS A 25 4.19 12.39 -11.64
C CYS A 25 4.30 11.63 -12.98
N ARG A 26 5.07 12.13 -13.95
CA ARG A 26 5.32 11.44 -15.23
C ARG A 26 6.22 10.22 -15.09
N ALA A 27 7.16 10.26 -14.15
CA ALA A 27 8.15 9.21 -13.94
C ALA A 27 7.54 7.92 -13.36
N TYR A 28 6.42 8.05 -12.62
CA TYR A 28 5.74 6.89 -12.07
C TYR A 28 5.11 6.02 -13.16
N ARG A 29 5.36 4.71 -13.09
CA ARG A 29 4.73 3.68 -13.92
C ARG A 29 4.36 2.51 -13.02
N CYS A 30 3.07 2.19 -12.89
CA CYS A 30 2.63 0.98 -12.20
C CYS A 30 3.05 -0.28 -12.99
N LEU A 31 2.90 -1.45 -12.39
CA LEU A 31 3.31 -2.73 -13.00
C LEU A 31 2.65 -2.97 -14.37
N TRP A 32 1.39 -2.59 -14.56
CA TRP A 32 0.74 -2.65 -15.87
C TRP A 32 1.43 -1.75 -16.91
N LEU A 33 1.70 -0.48 -16.58
CA LEU A 33 2.44 0.42 -17.48
C LEU A 33 3.87 -0.07 -17.76
N GLN A 34 4.45 -0.89 -16.89
CA GLN A 34 5.76 -1.51 -17.11
C GLN A 34 5.67 -2.75 -18.02
N GLY A 35 4.47 -3.21 -18.40
CA GLY A 35 4.25 -4.41 -19.20
C GLY A 35 4.22 -5.71 -18.39
N GLY A 36 4.07 -5.62 -17.07
CA GLY A 36 4.05 -6.79 -16.18
C GLY A 36 2.65 -7.37 -15.91
N LEU A 37 1.59 -6.78 -16.47
CA LEU A 37 0.20 -7.20 -16.33
C LEU A 37 -0.52 -7.13 -17.68
N GLU A 38 -1.60 -7.88 -17.83
CA GLU A 38 -2.41 -7.95 -19.04
C GLU A 38 -3.28 -6.70 -19.25
N GLU A 39 -3.85 -6.54 -20.46
CA GLU A 39 -4.65 -5.36 -20.83
C GLU A 39 -6.00 -5.26 -20.07
N ASP A 40 -6.54 -6.37 -19.60
CA ASP A 40 -7.72 -6.40 -18.74
C ASP A 40 -7.38 -6.24 -17.25
N GLU A 41 -6.10 -6.27 -16.88
CA GLU A 41 -5.57 -6.09 -15.53
C GLU A 41 -5.24 -4.63 -15.19
N ARG A 42 -5.67 -3.68 -16.02
CA ARG A 42 -5.45 -2.25 -15.81
C ARG A 42 -6.11 -1.71 -14.54
N PRO A 43 -5.52 -0.69 -13.88
CA PRO A 43 -6.08 -0.13 -12.65
C PRO A 43 -7.53 0.38 -12.73
N ASP A 44 -7.93 0.95 -13.87
CA ASP A 44 -9.30 1.42 -14.11
C ASP A 44 -10.32 0.27 -14.18
N ARG A 45 -9.87 -0.94 -14.55
CA ARG A 45 -10.71 -2.14 -14.66
C ARG A 45 -10.74 -2.95 -13.36
N THR A 46 -9.60 -3.04 -12.70
CA THR A 46 -9.43 -3.88 -11.52
C THR A 46 -9.77 -3.17 -10.22
N GLY A 47 -9.75 -1.83 -10.21
CA GLY A 47 -9.94 -1.01 -9.00
C GLY A 47 -8.71 -0.96 -8.08
N GLY A 48 -7.54 -1.41 -8.55
CA GLY A 48 -6.31 -1.43 -7.77
C GLY A 48 -5.09 -1.08 -8.60
N VAL A 49 -4.15 -0.36 -7.99
CA VAL A 49 -2.84 -0.08 -8.57
C VAL A 49 -1.84 -1.11 -8.04
N VAL A 50 -1.15 -1.80 -8.95
CA VAL A 50 -0.18 -2.84 -8.61
C VAL A 50 1.23 -2.35 -8.87
N ASP A 51 2.11 -2.49 -7.89
CA ASP A 51 3.52 -2.09 -7.95
C ASP A 51 4.44 -3.23 -7.48
N LEU A 52 5.68 -3.25 -7.97
CA LEU A 52 6.76 -4.02 -7.38
C LEU A 52 7.57 -3.09 -6.47
N GLU A 53 7.76 -3.49 -5.21
CA GLU A 53 8.48 -2.70 -4.22
C GLU A 53 9.66 -3.48 -3.67
N THR A 54 10.85 -2.86 -3.70
CA THR A 54 12.02 -3.38 -3.00
C THR A 54 11.86 -3.16 -1.51
N THR A 55 12.06 -4.21 -0.74
CA THR A 55 12.07 -4.21 0.72
C THR A 55 13.46 -4.59 1.24
N GLY A 56 13.67 -4.48 2.55
CA GLY A 56 14.94 -4.90 3.16
C GLY A 56 15.26 -6.40 3.03
N VAL A 57 14.28 -7.23 2.64
CA VAL A 57 14.40 -8.70 2.57
C VAL A 57 14.13 -9.27 1.18
N GLY A 58 13.95 -8.42 0.15
CA GLY A 58 13.63 -8.84 -1.21
C GLY A 58 12.53 -8.01 -1.84
N LEU A 59 11.90 -8.53 -2.89
CA LEU A 59 10.77 -7.89 -3.56
C LEU A 59 9.45 -8.22 -2.87
N ARG A 60 8.49 -7.30 -2.95
CA ARG A 60 7.07 -7.57 -2.68
C ARG A 60 6.21 -7.02 -3.80
N LEU A 61 5.08 -7.65 -4.04
CA LEU A 61 4.01 -7.05 -4.83
C LEU A 61 3.15 -6.18 -3.89
N ALA A 62 2.89 -4.94 -4.27
CA ALA A 62 1.99 -4.06 -3.53
C ALA A 62 0.73 -3.80 -4.36
N ILE A 63 -0.43 -4.18 -3.83
CA ILE A 63 -1.75 -3.85 -4.35
C ILE A 63 -2.31 -2.71 -3.51
N ARG A 64 -2.49 -1.55 -4.13
CA ARG A 64 -3.10 -0.36 -3.53
C ARG A 64 -4.54 -0.26 -4.04
N GLU A 65 -5.49 -0.50 -3.16
CA GLU A 65 -6.91 -0.41 -3.50
C GLU A 65 -7.29 1.05 -3.70
N VAL A 66 -7.86 1.40 -4.86
CA VAL A 66 -8.31 2.77 -5.14
C VAL A 66 -9.45 3.16 -4.19
N ARG A 67 -10.24 2.16 -3.77
CA ARG A 67 -11.30 2.28 -2.77
C ARG A 67 -11.25 1.08 -1.83
N PRO A 68 -11.58 1.23 -0.53
CA PRO A 68 -11.60 0.10 0.40
C PRO A 68 -12.43 -1.08 -0.11
N GLY A 69 -11.88 -2.28 -0.03
CA GLY A 69 -12.54 -3.53 -0.46
C GLY A 69 -12.54 -3.78 -1.97
N ALA A 70 -11.82 -2.98 -2.77
CA ALA A 70 -11.67 -3.25 -4.20
C ALA A 70 -11.02 -4.61 -4.48
N PHE A 71 -10.09 -5.05 -3.63
CA PHE A 71 -9.44 -6.37 -3.75
C PHE A 71 -10.45 -7.51 -3.65
N ASP A 72 -11.31 -7.47 -2.64
CA ASP A 72 -12.33 -8.51 -2.40
C ASP A 72 -13.42 -8.47 -3.50
N ALA A 73 -13.71 -7.30 -4.06
CA ALA A 73 -14.66 -7.16 -5.15
C ALA A 73 -14.10 -7.54 -6.53
N SER A 74 -12.78 -7.61 -6.70
CA SER A 74 -12.13 -7.76 -8.01
C SER A 74 -11.52 -9.15 -8.21
N PRO A 75 -12.14 -10.02 -9.04
CA PRO A 75 -11.57 -11.32 -9.39
C PRO A 75 -10.17 -11.21 -10.01
N ALA A 76 -9.94 -10.16 -10.81
CA ALA A 76 -8.65 -9.89 -11.44
C ALA A 76 -7.56 -9.60 -10.40
N LEU A 77 -7.82 -8.76 -9.39
CA LEU A 77 -6.83 -8.51 -8.32
C LEU A 77 -6.51 -9.77 -7.53
N ARG A 78 -7.51 -10.63 -7.28
CA ARG A 78 -7.29 -11.93 -6.63
C ARG A 78 -6.46 -12.87 -7.48
N ALA A 79 -6.71 -12.91 -8.79
CA ALA A 79 -5.94 -13.72 -9.73
C ALA A 79 -4.47 -13.25 -9.80
N ILE A 80 -4.24 -11.93 -9.89
CA ILE A 80 -2.91 -11.34 -9.81
C ILE A 80 -2.22 -11.75 -8.51
N ALA A 81 -2.87 -11.56 -7.36
CA ALA A 81 -2.29 -11.93 -6.08
C ALA A 81 -1.96 -13.43 -6.00
N ALA A 82 -2.84 -14.30 -6.47
CA ALA A 82 -2.59 -15.75 -6.51
C ALA A 82 -1.37 -16.11 -7.38
N ARG A 83 -1.22 -15.45 -8.55
CA ARG A 83 -0.08 -15.64 -9.46
C ARG A 83 1.26 -15.27 -8.83
N TYR A 84 1.30 -14.19 -8.05
CA TYR A 84 2.57 -13.65 -7.50
C TYR A 84 2.91 -14.14 -6.09
N ARG A 85 1.92 -14.48 -5.25
CA ARG A 85 2.16 -14.80 -3.84
C ARG A 85 3.03 -16.03 -3.61
N THR A 86 3.16 -16.90 -4.61
CA THR A 86 4.05 -18.07 -4.59
C THR A 86 5.52 -17.70 -4.73
N GLN A 87 5.83 -16.52 -5.29
CA GLN A 87 7.20 -16.05 -5.53
C GLN A 87 7.62 -14.95 -4.56
N MET A 88 6.68 -14.12 -4.13
CA MET A 88 6.95 -12.98 -3.25
C MET A 88 5.72 -12.63 -2.41
N PRO A 89 5.88 -12.02 -1.23
CA PRO A 89 4.74 -11.52 -0.47
C PRO A 89 3.92 -10.51 -1.27
N VAL A 90 2.59 -10.65 -1.21
CA VAL A 90 1.66 -9.68 -1.79
C VAL A 90 1.03 -8.86 -0.67
N ARG A 91 1.34 -7.57 -0.62
CA ARG A 91 0.75 -6.64 0.35
C ARG A 91 -0.46 -5.95 -0.26
N ILE A 92 -1.59 -5.99 0.43
CA ILE A 92 -2.81 -5.27 0.06
C ILE A 92 -3.05 -4.18 1.08
N THR A 93 -3.32 -2.98 0.59
CA THR A 93 -3.68 -1.82 1.41
C THR A 93 -4.63 -0.92 0.66
N ASP A 94 -5.56 -0.29 1.36
CA ASP A 94 -6.28 0.85 0.80
C ASP A 94 -5.43 2.13 0.79
N THR A 95 -5.96 3.14 0.10
CA THR A 95 -5.39 4.48 -0.02
C THR A 95 -6.01 5.49 0.96
N VAL A 96 -6.86 5.05 1.88
CA VAL A 96 -7.43 5.91 2.92
C VAL A 96 -6.35 6.18 3.97
N ASP A 97 -6.26 7.44 4.40
CA ASP A 97 -5.37 7.89 5.47
C ASP A 97 -3.94 7.35 5.33
N VAL A 98 -3.29 7.62 4.20
CA VAL A 98 -1.93 7.10 3.91
C VAL A 98 -0.85 7.49 4.93
N ASP A 99 -1.14 8.48 5.77
CA ASP A 99 -0.28 8.94 6.86
C ASP A 99 -0.51 8.18 8.17
N ASP A 100 -1.56 7.37 8.29
CA ASP A 100 -1.80 6.53 9.47
C ASP A 100 -0.78 5.39 9.52
N PRO A 101 0.13 5.38 10.50
CA PRO A 101 1.11 4.31 10.64
C PRO A 101 0.50 2.95 11.03
N ASP A 102 -0.72 2.96 11.54
CA ASP A 102 -1.45 1.78 12.02
C ASP A 102 -2.53 1.32 11.06
N ARG A 103 -2.56 1.91 9.84
CA ARG A 103 -3.57 1.59 8.83
C ARG A 103 -3.61 0.07 8.56
N PRO A 104 -4.81 -0.51 8.41
CA PRO A 104 -4.94 -1.92 8.13
C PRO A 104 -4.25 -2.33 6.83
N PHE A 105 -3.66 -3.52 6.83
CA PHE A 105 -3.12 -4.13 5.62
C PHE A 105 -3.20 -5.64 5.69
N ARG A 106 -3.20 -6.26 4.52
CA ARG A 106 -3.12 -7.72 4.37
C ARG A 106 -1.80 -8.09 3.73
N VAL A 107 -1.26 -9.24 4.09
CA VAL A 107 -0.11 -9.85 3.42
C VAL A 107 -0.51 -11.26 3.04
N LEU A 108 -0.54 -11.54 1.75
CA LEU A 108 -0.73 -12.88 1.20
C LEU A 108 0.64 -13.48 0.92
N LEU A 109 0.85 -14.70 1.39
CA LEU A 109 2.07 -15.46 1.24
C LEU A 109 1.78 -16.73 0.42
N ALA A 110 2.80 -17.54 0.18
CA ALA A 110 2.65 -18.88 -0.34
C ALA A 110 1.78 -19.76 0.58
N ASP A 111 1.35 -20.92 0.07
CA ASP A 111 0.62 -21.95 0.82
C ASP A 111 -0.65 -21.44 1.52
N ASP A 112 -1.38 -20.53 0.86
CA ASP A 112 -2.64 -19.99 1.36
C ASP A 112 -2.58 -19.32 2.74
N VAL A 113 -1.40 -18.79 3.11
CA VAL A 113 -1.24 -18.01 4.34
C VAL A 113 -1.59 -16.54 4.09
N GLU A 114 -2.57 -16.04 4.84
CA GLU A 114 -2.92 -14.62 4.87
C GLU A 114 -2.66 -14.05 6.27
N GLN A 115 -1.99 -12.90 6.33
CA GLN A 115 -1.85 -12.12 7.56
C GLN A 115 -2.65 -10.83 7.45
N ARG A 116 -3.61 -10.62 8.35
CA ARG A 116 -4.34 -9.35 8.48
C ARG A 116 -3.79 -8.58 9.66
N VAL A 117 -3.26 -7.38 9.37
CA VAL A 117 -2.67 -6.51 10.38
C VAL A 117 -3.54 -5.26 10.50
N ALA A 118 -3.97 -4.94 11.72
CA ALA A 118 -4.69 -3.71 12.02
C ALA A 118 -4.24 -3.19 13.39
N GLY A 119 -3.54 -2.05 13.41
CA GLY A 119 -2.89 -1.52 14.60
C GLY A 119 -1.95 -2.53 15.27
N ASP A 120 -2.31 -2.97 16.47
CA ASP A 120 -1.53 -3.91 17.27
C ASP A 120 -1.96 -5.37 17.12
N ARG A 121 -2.97 -5.65 16.30
CA ARG A 121 -3.52 -6.99 16.11
C ARG A 121 -3.04 -7.58 14.79
N ILE A 122 -2.58 -8.82 14.86
CA ILE A 122 -2.19 -9.64 13.72
C ILE A 122 -3.04 -10.90 13.77
N GLU A 123 -3.83 -11.14 12.74
CA GLU A 123 -4.59 -12.36 12.55
C GLU A 123 -3.98 -13.15 11.41
N ILE A 124 -3.71 -14.44 11.63
CA ILE A 124 -3.12 -15.33 10.64
C ILE A 124 -4.17 -16.35 10.21
N PHE A 125 -4.43 -16.38 8.92
CA PHE A 125 -5.32 -17.31 8.27
C PHE A 125 -4.50 -18.29 7.43
N ARG A 126 -4.91 -19.55 7.41
CA ARG A 126 -4.41 -20.57 6.47
C ARG A 126 -5.61 -21.18 5.78
N GLU A 127 -5.58 -21.21 4.45
CA GLU A 127 -6.71 -21.72 3.65
C GLU A 127 -8.04 -21.04 4.03
N GLY A 128 -7.97 -19.75 4.35
CA GLY A 128 -9.12 -18.96 4.80
C GLY A 128 -9.57 -19.19 6.25
N VAL A 129 -8.98 -20.15 6.97
CA VAL A 129 -9.30 -20.45 8.37
C VAL A 129 -8.37 -19.66 9.30
N LEU A 130 -8.94 -18.93 10.26
CA LEU A 130 -8.16 -18.25 11.29
C LEU A 130 -7.46 -19.29 12.18
N VAL A 131 -6.13 -19.34 12.11
CA VAL A 131 -5.31 -20.27 12.91
C VAL A 131 -4.66 -19.61 14.12
N GLU A 132 -4.43 -18.30 14.06
CA GLU A 132 -3.72 -17.60 15.13
C GLU A 132 -4.13 -16.14 15.24
N ARG A 133 -4.26 -15.65 16.48
CA ARG A 133 -4.38 -14.23 16.81
C ARG A 133 -3.22 -13.81 17.69
N ARG A 134 -2.42 -12.86 17.22
CA ARG A 134 -1.35 -12.22 17.99
C ARG A 134 -1.71 -10.77 18.27
N ARG A 135 -1.33 -10.32 19.45
CA ARG A 135 -1.31 -8.91 19.80
C ARG A 135 0.13 -8.49 20.03
N MET A 136 0.55 -7.40 19.41
CA MET A 136 1.87 -6.85 19.65
C MET A 136 2.04 -6.53 21.15
N PRO A 137 3.13 -6.98 21.78
CA PRO A 137 3.48 -6.61 23.14
C PRO A 137 3.45 -5.09 23.32
N TRP A 138 3.04 -4.63 24.50
CA TRP A 138 2.84 -3.22 24.76
C TRP A 138 4.11 -2.37 24.60
N LEU A 139 5.28 -2.95 24.86
CA LEU A 139 6.59 -2.34 24.67
C LEU A 139 6.86 -2.05 23.18
N ASP A 140 6.56 -3.01 22.30
CA ASP A 140 6.74 -2.86 20.85
C ASP A 140 5.82 -1.76 20.29
N ARG A 141 4.61 -1.64 20.85
CA ARG A 141 3.67 -0.55 20.51
C ARG A 141 4.25 0.82 20.90
N LEU A 142 4.80 0.94 22.10
CA LEU A 142 5.38 2.20 22.60
C LEU A 142 6.61 2.58 21.78
N ALA A 143 7.51 1.63 21.55
CA ALA A 143 8.72 1.82 20.75
C ALA A 143 8.39 2.25 19.32
N ARG A 144 7.41 1.61 18.67
CA ARG A 144 6.95 1.98 17.32
C ARG A 144 6.38 3.40 17.28
N ARG A 145 5.52 3.77 18.22
CA ARG A 145 4.95 5.14 18.30
C ARG A 145 6.03 6.20 18.53
N VAL A 146 6.98 5.94 19.43
CA VAL A 146 8.11 6.85 19.69
C VAL A 146 8.97 7.02 18.44
N SER A 147 9.30 5.93 17.75
CA SER A 147 10.09 5.95 16.51
C SER A 147 9.41 6.77 15.39
N ILE A 148 8.10 6.57 15.18
CA ILE A 148 7.33 7.34 14.20
C ILE A 148 7.27 8.82 14.59
N ALA A 149 6.97 9.13 15.84
CA ALA A 149 6.92 10.50 16.33
C ALA A 149 8.26 11.22 16.15
N TRP A 150 9.36 10.54 16.46
CA TRP A 150 10.71 11.05 16.28
C TRP A 150 11.05 11.28 14.80
N ARG A 151 10.71 10.34 13.91
CA ARG A 151 10.91 10.46 12.46
C ARG A 151 10.13 11.64 11.88
N SER A 152 8.85 11.75 12.22
CA SER A 152 8.00 12.88 11.79
C SER A 152 8.51 14.21 12.34
N HIS A 153 8.96 14.26 13.59
CA HIS A 153 9.56 15.46 14.17
C HIS A 153 10.84 15.87 13.44
N ARG A 154 11.71 14.90 13.11
CA ARG A 154 12.96 15.14 12.37
C ARG A 154 12.70 15.64 10.95
N LEU A 155 11.73 15.05 10.23
CA LEU A 155 11.33 15.49 8.89
C LEU A 155 10.75 16.91 8.91
N ARG A 156 9.87 17.24 9.88
CA ARG A 156 9.34 18.61 10.06
C ARG A 156 10.45 19.62 10.36
N ARG A 157 11.45 19.25 11.19
CA ARG A 157 12.62 20.11 11.46
C ARG A 157 13.46 20.37 10.21
N LEU A 158 13.72 19.35 9.40
CA LEU A 158 14.46 19.49 8.14
C LEU A 158 13.71 20.36 7.13
N ALA A 159 12.39 20.17 7.01
CA ALA A 159 11.55 20.98 6.13
C ALA A 159 11.53 22.47 6.55
N ARG A 160 11.51 22.75 7.86
CA ARG A 160 11.58 24.14 8.37
C ARG A 160 12.93 24.81 8.07
N ARG A 161 14.04 24.09 8.21
CA ARG A 161 15.38 24.62 7.89
C ARG A 161 15.49 24.99 6.40
N ARG A 162 15.03 24.11 5.51
CA ARG A 162 15.00 24.37 4.06
C ARG A 162 14.06 25.49 3.61
N ALA A 163 13.12 25.92 4.46
CA ALA A 163 12.23 27.03 4.16
C ALA A 163 12.77 28.38 4.65
N GLN A 164 13.91 28.39 5.35
CA GLN A 164 14.58 29.58 5.87
C GLN A 164 15.87 29.93 5.08
N ASP A 165 16.28 29.06 4.15
CA ASP A 165 17.35 29.25 3.17
C ASP A 165 16.74 29.60 1.80
#